data_AF-A0A846YX67-F1
#
_entry.id   AF-A0A846YX67-F1
#
_cell.length_a   1.000
_cell.length_b   1.000
_cell.length_c   1.000
_cell.angle_alpha   90.00
_cell.angle_beta   90.00
_cell.angle_gamma   90.00
#
_symmetry.space_group_name_H-M   'P 1'
#
loop_
_entity.id
_entity.type
_entity.pdbx_description
1 polymer ?
#
loop_
_entity_poly.entity_id
_entity_poly.type
_entity_poly.pdbx_seq_one_letter_code
_entity_poly.pdbx_strand_id
1 'polypeptide(L)'
;MGADDVGGVHIKYLYHCPRQLWLYVRGVRPEHLSGSVQLGEAVHDTSYTRSSPIDLGAAKLDFIDGQSWVHEVKSSTRPTPADEAQGRHYCHRLEQVGIDAKGAILHYPKTRRTHRYPYTPEAAQQAQADIADVLAVAAAPLSPERLSRSACRGCSFTDYCWTE
;
A
#
# COMPACT_ATOMS: atom_id res chain seq x y z
N MET A 1 3.32 14.83 9.83
CA MET A 1 2.95 14.07 8.63
C MET A 1 1.86 14.84 7.93
N GLY A 2 2.14 15.36 6.75
CA GLY A 2 1.16 15.98 5.85
C GLY A 2 0.62 14.98 4.83
N ALA A 3 -0.34 15.40 4.00
CA ALA A 3 -0.91 14.56 2.94
C ALA A 3 0.15 14.06 1.95
N ASP A 4 1.17 14.87 1.66
CA ASP A 4 2.25 14.50 0.73
C ASP A 4 3.21 13.44 1.28
N ASP A 5 3.23 13.23 2.59
CA ASP A 5 4.03 12.18 3.23
C ASP A 5 3.33 10.80 3.15
N VAL A 6 2.06 10.76 2.72
CA VAL A 6 1.28 9.52 2.64
C VAL A 6 1.71 8.69 1.44
N GLY A 7 2.58 7.71 1.71
CA GLY A 7 2.97 6.65 0.78
C GLY A 7 2.01 5.45 0.70
N GLY A 8 2.21 4.57 -0.30
CA GLY A 8 1.39 3.37 -0.52
C GLY A 8 1.41 2.37 0.65
N VAL A 9 2.51 2.31 1.42
CA VAL A 9 2.60 1.50 2.64
C VAL A 9 1.60 1.95 3.71
N HIS A 10 1.36 3.26 3.83
CA HIS A 10 0.40 3.79 4.80
C HIS A 10 -1.03 3.38 4.44
N ILE A 11 -1.38 3.49 3.16
CA ILE A 11 -2.68 3.06 2.63
C ILE A 11 -2.87 1.56 2.83
N LYS A 12 -1.84 0.76 2.53
CA LYS A 12 -1.87 -0.68 2.79
C LYS A 12 -2.15 -0.99 4.26
N TYR A 13 -1.49 -0.30 5.19
CA TYR A 13 -1.74 -0.49 6.63
C TYR A 13 -3.09 0.04 7.08
N LEU A 14 -3.59 1.14 6.53
CA LEU A 14 -4.95 1.62 6.82
C LEU A 14 -5.98 0.50 6.58
N TYR A 15 -5.90 -0.14 5.41
CA TYR A 15 -6.83 -1.19 5.00
C TYR A 15 -6.56 -2.55 5.65
N HIS A 16 -5.32 -2.82 6.07
CA HIS A 16 -4.97 -4.08 6.71
C HIS A 16 -5.19 -4.05 8.23
N CYS A 17 -4.68 -3.03 8.90
CA CYS A 17 -4.76 -2.84 10.35
C CYS A 17 -4.37 -1.39 10.74
N PRO A 18 -5.33 -0.53 11.11
CA PRO A 18 -5.04 0.84 11.54
C PRO A 18 -4.04 0.93 12.70
N ARG A 19 -4.00 -0.07 13.58
CA ARG A 19 -3.00 -0.13 14.65
C ARG A 19 -1.57 -0.33 14.13
N GLN A 20 -1.38 -1.14 13.08
CA GLN A 20 -0.08 -1.26 12.42
C GLN A 20 0.33 0.08 11.81
N LEU A 21 -0.61 0.77 11.15
CA LEU A 21 -0.35 2.11 10.62
C LEU A 21 0.12 3.06 11.73
N TRP A 22 -0.59 3.08 12.86
CA TRP A 22 -0.26 3.93 14.01
C TRP A 22 1.16 3.64 14.58
N LEU A 23 1.52 2.36 14.68
CA LEU A 23 2.86 1.93 15.13
C LEU A 23 3.93 2.29 14.08
N TYR A 24 3.62 2.08 12.80
CA TYR A 24 4.50 2.40 11.69
C TYR A 24 4.81 3.90 11.65
N VAL A 25 3.83 4.80 11.73
CA VAL A 25 4.16 6.24 11.71
C VAL A 25 4.99 6.69 12.94
N ARG A 26 5.06 5.87 14.00
CA ARG A 26 5.88 6.10 15.21
C ARG A 26 7.24 5.37 15.19
N GLY A 27 7.64 4.85 14.04
CA GLY A 27 8.98 4.28 13.84
C GLY A 27 9.13 2.80 14.17
N VAL A 28 8.05 2.09 14.52
CA VAL A 28 8.11 0.63 14.74
C VAL A 28 8.23 -0.07 13.39
N ARG A 29 9.33 -0.81 13.15
CA ARG A 29 9.65 -1.47 11.87
C ARG A 29 10.08 -2.95 12.01
N PRO A 30 9.24 -3.86 12.52
CA PRO A 30 9.60 -5.27 12.68
C PRO A 30 9.65 -6.05 11.36
N GLU A 31 9.20 -5.47 10.25
CA GLU A 31 9.01 -6.14 8.96
C GLU A 31 10.31 -6.68 8.35
N HIS A 32 11.45 -6.02 8.58
CA HIS A 32 12.77 -6.47 8.12
C HIS A 32 13.17 -7.84 8.69
N LEU A 33 12.55 -8.26 9.80
CA LEU A 33 12.76 -9.56 10.44
C LEU A 33 11.81 -10.65 9.89
N SER A 34 10.86 -10.29 9.02
CA SER A 34 9.85 -11.22 8.52
C SER A 34 10.22 -11.74 7.11
N GLY A 35 10.37 -13.06 6.99
CA GLY A 35 10.71 -13.71 5.71
C GLY A 35 9.69 -13.47 4.59
N SER A 36 8.43 -13.16 4.92
CA SER A 36 7.39 -12.83 3.94
C SER A 36 7.62 -11.49 3.23
N VAL A 37 8.23 -10.52 3.90
CA VAL A 37 8.53 -9.20 3.32
C VAL A 37 9.76 -9.29 2.43
N GLN A 38 10.81 -9.98 2.90
CA GLN A 38 12.00 -10.29 2.10
C GLN A 38 11.64 -11.05 0.81
N LEU A 39 10.67 -11.98 0.89
CA LEU A 39 10.14 -12.67 -0.29
C LEU A 39 9.40 -11.72 -1.25
N GLY A 40 8.70 -10.71 -0.72
CA GLY A 40 8.04 -9.69 -1.54
C GLY A 40 9.05 -8.85 -2.32
N GLU A 41 10.10 -8.38 -1.65
CA GLU A 41 11.20 -7.62 -2.25
C GLU A 41 11.94 -8.46 -3.31
N ALA A 42 12.25 -9.73 -3.02
CA ALA A 42 12.91 -10.63 -3.98
C ALA A 42 12.06 -10.94 -5.23
N VAL A 43 10.73 -11.04 -5.08
CA VAL A 43 9.81 -11.23 -6.22
C VAL A 43 9.77 -9.97 -7.10
N HIS A 44 9.82 -8.78 -6.49
CA HIS A 44 9.88 -7.51 -7.20
C HIS A 44 11.19 -7.41 -8.02
N ASP A 45 12.34 -7.72 -7.41
CA ASP A 45 13.65 -7.65 -8.07
C ASP A 45 13.80 -8.66 -9.23
N THR A 46 13.17 -9.84 -9.13
CA THR A 46 13.27 -10.88 -10.18
C THR A 46 12.27 -10.71 -11.31
N SER A 47 11.14 -10.01 -11.09
CA SER A 47 10.08 -9.87 -12.09
C SER A 47 10.28 -8.68 -13.06
N TYR A 48 11.19 -7.75 -12.73
CA TYR A 48 11.40 -6.51 -13.49
C TYR A 48 12.76 -6.42 -14.15
N THR A 49 12.84 -6.78 -15.44
CA THR A 49 14.06 -6.59 -16.25
C THR A 49 13.93 -5.48 -17.31
N ARG A 50 12.81 -4.72 -17.37
CA ARG A 50 12.56 -3.78 -18.49
C ARG A 50 11.88 -2.43 -18.19
N SER A 51 11.58 -2.08 -16.95
CA SER A 51 11.03 -0.76 -16.60
C SER A 51 11.65 -0.22 -15.32
N SER A 52 11.92 1.09 -15.30
CA SER A 52 12.51 1.77 -14.15
C SER A 52 11.42 2.17 -13.14
N PRO A 53 11.61 1.90 -11.83
CA PRO A 53 10.68 2.34 -10.80
C PRO A 53 10.62 3.87 -10.76
N ILE A 54 9.42 4.41 -10.57
CA ILE A 54 9.19 5.86 -10.44
C ILE A 54 9.16 6.20 -8.96
N ASP A 55 10.04 7.10 -8.55
CA ASP A 55 10.07 7.67 -7.21
C ASP A 55 9.09 8.85 -7.15
N LEU A 56 7.97 8.66 -6.45
CA LEU A 56 6.99 9.71 -6.15
C LEU A 56 7.21 10.32 -4.74
N GLY A 57 8.44 10.22 -4.21
CA GLY A 57 8.82 10.64 -2.87
C GLY A 57 8.45 9.58 -1.82
N ALA A 58 7.25 9.65 -1.27
CA ALA A 58 6.77 8.71 -0.24
C ALA A 58 6.33 7.35 -0.82
N ALA A 59 6.32 7.18 -2.14
CA ALA A 59 5.85 5.99 -2.83
C ALA A 59 6.82 5.55 -3.92
N LYS A 60 7.27 4.29 -3.85
CA LYS A 60 7.87 3.59 -4.99
C LYS A 60 6.76 2.92 -5.77
N LEU A 61 6.63 3.32 -7.02
CA LEU A 61 5.70 2.75 -7.98
C LEU A 61 6.49 1.87 -8.95
N ASP A 62 6.04 0.63 -9.18
CA ASP A 62 6.82 -0.32 -9.97
C ASP A 62 7.04 0.19 -11.41
N PHE A 63 5.99 0.63 -12.11
CA PHE A 63 6.09 1.48 -13.32
C PHE A 63 4.71 2.00 -13.80
N ILE A 64 4.74 2.99 -14.71
CA ILE A 64 3.58 3.45 -15.47
C ILE A 64 3.79 3.08 -16.94
N ASP A 65 2.75 2.57 -17.60
CA ASP A 65 2.84 2.27 -19.03
C ASP A 65 2.66 3.54 -19.91
N GLY A 66 2.92 3.41 -21.22
CA GLY A 66 2.72 4.51 -22.18
C GLY A 66 1.25 4.93 -22.38
N GLN A 67 0.31 4.31 -21.66
CA GLN A 67 -1.12 4.61 -21.66
C GLN A 67 -1.61 5.17 -20.31
N SER A 68 -0.68 5.53 -19.41
CA SER A 68 -0.96 6.07 -18.08
C SER A 68 -1.67 5.09 -17.12
N TRP A 69 -1.44 3.79 -17.27
CA TRP A 69 -1.82 2.81 -16.26
C TRP A 69 -0.70 2.62 -15.25
N VAL A 70 -1.06 2.60 -13.98
CA VAL A 70 -0.16 2.21 -12.88
C VAL A 70 -0.05 0.70 -12.85
N HIS A 71 1.16 0.16 -12.80
CA HIS A 71 1.38 -1.28 -12.64
C HIS A 71 1.99 -1.57 -11.27
N GLU A 72 1.47 -2.59 -10.60
CA GLU A 72 1.91 -3.03 -9.27
C GLU A 72 1.93 -4.57 -9.21
N VAL A 73 3.04 -5.15 -8.77
CA VAL A 73 3.22 -6.60 -8.65
C VAL A 73 3.00 -7.05 -7.21
N LYS A 74 2.13 -8.05 -7.02
CA LYS A 74 1.77 -8.61 -5.72
C LYS A 74 2.29 -10.03 -5.56
N SER A 75 3.00 -10.27 -4.45
CA SER A 75 3.47 -11.60 -4.06
C SER A 75 2.37 -12.48 -3.46
N SER A 76 1.19 -11.91 -3.18
CA SER A 76 -0.01 -12.63 -2.75
C SER A 76 -0.64 -13.39 -3.92
N THR A 77 -1.55 -14.32 -3.61
CA THR A 77 -2.27 -15.12 -4.63
C THR A 77 -3.65 -14.57 -4.95
N ARG A 78 -4.15 -13.63 -4.13
CA ARG A 78 -5.51 -13.09 -4.24
C ARG A 78 -5.49 -11.58 -4.05
N PRO A 79 -6.34 -10.85 -4.79
CA PRO A 79 -6.54 -9.42 -4.53
C PRO A 79 -7.09 -9.17 -3.13
N THR A 80 -6.64 -8.07 -2.54
CA THR A 80 -7.16 -7.56 -1.28
C THR A 80 -7.62 -6.11 -1.42
N PRO A 81 -8.53 -5.63 -0.56
CA PRO A 81 -8.91 -4.22 -0.54
C PRO A 81 -7.70 -3.28 -0.38
N ALA A 82 -6.66 -3.71 0.35
CA ALA A 82 -5.43 -2.96 0.52
C ALA A 82 -4.64 -2.81 -0.78
N ASP A 83 -4.61 -3.85 -1.62
CA ASP A 83 -3.91 -3.80 -2.92
C ASP A 83 -4.61 -2.84 -3.89
N GLU A 84 -5.95 -2.87 -3.92
CA GLU A 84 -6.75 -1.93 -4.72
C GLU A 84 -6.63 -0.49 -4.23
N ALA A 85 -6.70 -0.28 -2.91
CA ALA A 85 -6.53 1.04 -2.31
C ALA A 85 -5.15 1.64 -2.60
N GLN A 86 -4.10 0.82 -2.53
CA GLN A 86 -2.74 1.25 -2.88
C GLN A 86 -2.64 1.66 -4.35
N GLY A 87 -3.19 0.86 -5.27
CA GLY A 87 -3.22 1.21 -6.70
C GLY A 87 -3.97 2.51 -6.97
N ARG A 88 -5.13 2.69 -6.33
CA ARG A 88 -5.93 3.93 -6.40
C ARG A 88 -5.17 5.14 -5.86
N HIS A 89 -4.46 4.99 -4.75
CA HIS A 89 -3.61 6.05 -4.18
C HIS A 89 -2.53 6.49 -5.17
N TYR A 90 -1.89 5.53 -5.86
CA TYR A 90 -0.90 5.87 -6.86
C TYR A 90 -1.47 6.63 -8.06
N CYS A 91 -2.63 6.22 -8.57
CA CYS A 91 -3.33 7.00 -9.60
C CYS A 91 -3.60 8.44 -9.13
N HIS A 92 -4.04 8.60 -7.88
CA HIS A 92 -4.27 9.92 -7.30
C HIS A 92 -3.01 10.79 -7.23
N ARG A 93 -1.88 10.21 -6.81
CA ARG A 93 -0.59 10.93 -6.77
C ARG A 93 -0.13 11.35 -8.17
N LEU A 94 -0.44 10.57 -9.20
CA LEU A 94 -0.13 10.92 -10.59
C LEU A 94 -0.96 12.11 -11.08
N GLU A 95 -2.26 12.13 -10.79
CA GLU A 95 -3.09 13.29 -11.14
C GLU A 95 -2.61 14.57 -10.45
N GLN A 96 -2.18 14.48 -9.19
CA GLN A 96 -1.65 15.63 -8.44
C GLN A 96 -0.39 16.24 -9.07
N VAL A 97 0.38 15.46 -9.84
CA VAL A 97 1.55 15.93 -10.60
C VAL A 97 1.25 16.20 -12.08
N GLY A 98 -0.03 16.20 -12.46
CA GLY A 98 -0.50 16.54 -13.81
C GLY A 98 -0.52 15.37 -14.80
N ILE A 99 -0.41 14.12 -14.34
CA ILE A 99 -0.50 12.91 -15.17
C ILE A 99 -1.90 12.33 -15.04
N ASP A 100 -2.65 12.31 -16.15
CA ASP A 100 -3.99 11.72 -16.24
C ASP A 100 -3.90 10.18 -16.18
N ALA A 101 -4.08 9.62 -14.98
CA ALA A 101 -3.97 8.20 -14.72
C ALA A 101 -5.27 7.48 -15.09
N LYS A 102 -5.18 6.45 -15.96
CA LYS A 102 -6.38 5.68 -16.37
C LYS A 102 -6.86 4.69 -15.33
N GLY A 103 -5.98 4.26 -14.42
CA GLY A 103 -6.25 3.21 -13.47
C GLY A 103 -5.01 2.44 -13.05
N ALA A 104 -5.23 1.45 -12.18
CA ALA A 104 -4.20 0.55 -11.68
C ALA A 104 -4.39 -0.86 -12.23
N ILE A 105 -3.27 -1.52 -12.54
CA ILE A 105 -3.16 -2.90 -12.97
C ILE A 105 -2.36 -3.66 -11.94
N LEU A 106 -3.04 -4.56 -11.23
CA LEU A 106 -2.45 -5.39 -10.19
C LEU A 106 -2.10 -6.77 -10.76
N HIS A 107 -0.82 -7.11 -10.73
CA HIS A 107 -0.28 -8.38 -11.24
C HIS A 107 -0.08 -9.36 -10.08
N TYR A 108 -0.56 -10.60 -10.23
CA TYR A 108 -0.39 -11.67 -9.25
C TYR A 108 0.35 -12.84 -9.92
N PRO A 109 1.70 -12.82 -9.99
CA PRO A 109 2.47 -13.78 -10.77
C PRO A 109 2.25 -15.23 -10.35
N LYS A 110 2.08 -15.49 -9.05
CA LYS A 110 1.85 -16.83 -8.50
C LYS A 110 0.59 -17.50 -9.05
N THR A 111 -0.44 -16.71 -9.37
CA THR A 111 -1.69 -17.20 -9.93
C THR A 111 -1.86 -16.86 -11.42
N ARG A 112 -0.88 -16.15 -12.01
CA ARG A 112 -0.93 -15.61 -13.38
C ARG A 112 -2.19 -14.77 -13.64
N ARG A 113 -2.70 -14.09 -12.61
CA ARG A 113 -3.88 -13.23 -12.70
C ARG A 113 -3.47 -11.77 -12.76
N THR A 114 -4.24 -11.00 -13.50
CA THR A 114 -4.11 -9.55 -13.61
C THR A 114 -5.48 -8.94 -13.39
N HIS A 115 -5.55 -7.90 -12.56
CA HIS A 115 -6.79 -7.18 -12.27
C HIS A 115 -6.61 -5.71 -12.63
N ARG A 116 -7.59 -5.15 -13.36
CA ARG A 116 -7.59 -3.73 -13.77
C ARG A 116 -8.65 -2.98 -12.97
N TYR A 117 -8.26 -1.85 -12.42
CA TYR A 117 -9.09 -0.97 -11.62
C TYR A 117 -9.05 0.43 -12.26
N PRO A 118 -10.07 0.81 -13.05
CA PRO A 118 -10.14 2.14 -13.63
C PRO A 118 -10.13 3.23 -12.56
N TYR A 119 -9.47 4.34 -12.85
CA TYR A 119 -9.49 5.51 -11.98
C TYR A 119 -10.65 6.42 -12.39
N THR A 120 -11.69 6.44 -11.56
CA THR A 120 -12.91 7.22 -11.79
C THR A 120 -12.99 8.39 -10.80
N PRO A 121 -13.92 9.36 -10.99
CA PRO A 121 -14.14 10.43 -10.01
C PRO A 121 -14.43 9.90 -8.60
N GLU A 122 -15.15 8.78 -8.48
CA GLU A 122 -15.42 8.11 -7.22
C GLU A 122 -14.13 7.54 -6.60
N ALA A 123 -13.26 6.97 -7.43
CA ALA A 123 -11.94 6.52 -7.00
C ALA A 123 -11.07 7.70 -6.52
N ALA A 124 -11.16 8.86 -7.17
CA ALA A 124 -10.47 10.06 -6.72
C ALA A 124 -10.95 10.55 -5.36
N GLN A 125 -12.27 10.58 -5.14
CA GLN A 125 -12.85 10.92 -3.85
C GLN A 125 -12.44 9.93 -2.76
N GLN A 126 -12.48 8.63 -3.06
CA GLN A 126 -12.07 7.60 -2.10
C GLN A 126 -10.58 7.71 -1.77
N ALA A 127 -9.71 8.02 -2.74
CA ALA A 127 -8.28 8.23 -2.47
C ALA A 127 -8.03 9.38 -1.48
N GLN A 128 -8.76 10.50 -1.65
CA GLN A 128 -8.66 11.64 -0.74
C GLN A 128 -9.17 11.28 0.68
N ALA A 129 -10.26 10.52 0.76
CA ALA A 129 -10.79 10.00 2.03
C ALA A 129 -9.78 9.08 2.72
N ASP A 130 -9.15 8.17 1.97
CA ASP A 130 -8.12 7.26 2.52
C ASP A 130 -6.91 8.04 3.07
N ILE A 131 -6.48 9.10 2.38
CA ILE A 131 -5.40 9.98 2.86
C ILE A 131 -5.81 10.67 4.16
N ALA A 132 -7.04 11.19 4.24
CA ALA A 132 -7.55 11.82 5.45
C ALA A 132 -7.60 10.83 6.62
N ASP A 133 -8.06 9.60 6.38
CA ASP A 133 -8.11 8.54 7.39
C ASP A 133 -6.71 8.13 7.86
N VAL A 134 -5.74 8.04 6.94
CA VAL A 134 -4.33 7.81 7.30
C VAL A 134 -3.83 8.90 8.26
N LEU A 135 -4.09 10.16 7.94
CA LEU A 135 -3.66 11.29 8.77
C LEU A 135 -4.35 11.28 10.13
N ALA A 136 -5.64 10.94 10.18
CA ALA A 136 -6.41 10.81 11.42
C ALA A 136 -5.83 9.71 12.31
N VAL A 137 -5.56 8.53 11.76
CA VAL A 137 -4.93 7.42 12.49
C VAL A 137 -3.53 7.82 12.97
N ALA A 138 -2.75 8.49 12.13
CA ALA A 138 -1.39 8.89 12.51
C ALA A 138 -1.39 9.89 13.67
N ALA A 139 -2.30 10.86 13.64
CA ALA A 139 -2.46 11.89 14.66
C ALA A 139 -3.15 11.41 15.94
N ALA A 140 -3.77 10.22 15.93
CA ALA A 140 -4.48 9.71 17.10
C ALA A 140 -3.56 9.60 18.33
N PRO A 141 -3.95 10.15 19.50
CA PRO A 141 -3.12 10.12 20.69
C PRO A 141 -2.95 8.71 21.25
N LEU A 142 -3.97 7.88 21.06
CA LEU A 142 -3.98 6.47 21.47
C LEU A 142 -3.97 5.58 20.24
N SER A 143 -3.34 4.42 20.38
CA SER A 143 -3.34 3.39 19.36
C SER A 143 -4.76 2.89 19.07
N PRO A 144 -5.14 2.70 17.79
CA PRO A 144 -6.41 2.08 17.42
C PRO A 144 -6.61 0.70 18.06
N GLU A 145 -7.87 0.25 18.12
CA GLU A 145 -8.22 -1.05 18.66
C GLU A 145 -7.48 -2.20 17.96
N ARG A 146 -7.26 -3.27 18.72
CA ARG A 146 -6.65 -4.49 18.19
C ARG A 146 -7.70 -5.22 17.34
N LEU A 147 -7.25 -5.76 16.21
CA LEU A 147 -8.01 -6.78 15.50
C LEU A 147 -8.10 -8.06 16.35
N SER A 148 -8.98 -8.97 15.94
CA SER A 148 -9.03 -10.29 16.56
C SER A 148 -7.67 -11.01 16.49
N ARG A 149 -7.36 -11.82 17.50
CA ARG A 149 -6.08 -12.57 17.54
C ARG A 149 -5.87 -13.46 16.31
N SER A 150 -6.94 -14.02 15.75
CA SER A 150 -6.86 -14.83 14.53
C SER A 150 -6.44 -14.01 13.30
N ALA A 151 -6.90 -12.77 13.19
CA ALA A 151 -6.48 -11.84 12.13
C ALA A 151 -5.03 -11.37 12.28
N CYS A 152 -4.45 -11.48 13.48
CA CYS A 152 -3.06 -11.13 13.76
C CYS A 152 -2.07 -12.27 13.52
N ARG A 153 -2.51 -13.46 13.06
CA ARG A 153 -1.61 -14.60 12.88
C ARG A 153 -0.55 -14.30 11.81
N GLY A 154 0.73 -14.37 12.20
CA GLY A 154 1.86 -14.06 11.32
C GLY A 154 2.14 -12.56 11.15
N CYS A 155 1.47 -11.70 11.91
CA CYS A 155 1.74 -10.27 11.95
C CYS A 155 3.07 -10.00 12.67
N SER A 156 3.98 -9.30 12.01
CA SER A 156 5.28 -8.88 12.58
C SER A 156 5.15 -7.88 13.74
N PHE A 157 4.01 -7.20 13.86
CA PHE A 157 3.72 -6.25 14.94
C PHE A 157 3.06 -6.89 16.16
N THR A 158 2.90 -8.21 16.20
CA THR A 158 2.16 -8.89 17.29
C THR A 158 2.75 -8.58 18.65
N ASP A 159 4.07 -8.64 18.80
CA ASP A 159 4.72 -8.39 20.08
C ASP A 159 4.49 -6.96 20.56
N TYR A 160 4.60 -5.97 19.66
CA TYR A 160 4.30 -4.56 19.98
C TYR A 160 2.81 -4.30 20.25
N CYS A 161 1.92 -5.11 19.68
CA CYS A 161 0.49 -4.97 19.92
C CYS A 161 0.07 -5.54 21.28
N TRP A 162 0.71 -6.62 21.73
CA TRP A 162 0.24 -7.46 22.86
C TRP A 162 1.17 -7.47 24.07
N THR A 163 2.31 -6.77 24.04
CA THR A 163 3.08 -6.48 25.26
C THR A 163 2.32 -5.43 26.08
N GLU A 164 2.20 -5.67 27.38
CA GLU A 164 1.52 -4.77 28.32
C GLU A 164 2.32 -3.49 28.60
#